data_AF-A0A4U6TKW4-F1
#
_entry.id   AF-A0A4U6TKW4-F1
#
_cell.length_a   1.000
_cell.length_b   1.000
_cell.length_c   1.000
_cell.angle_alpha   90.00
_cell.angle_beta   90.00
_cell.angle_gamma   90.00
#
_symmetry.space_group_name_H-M   'P 1'
#
loop_
_entity.id
_entity.type
_entity.pdbx_description
1 polymer ?
#
loop_
_entity_poly.entity_id
_entity_poly.type
_entity_poly.pdbx_seq_one_letter_code
_entity_poly.pdbx_strand_id
1 'polypeptide(L)'
;MVYAELAPPVQKQPRANRKRVDSITLVNIAQYFHLPIKEASKALKIGVSALKTKCRQYGIPRWPHRKIKSLDSLIHDLEYVLTTEDGHQDEWLQNKNAAAIKALKEKKKLLESEKEAIRQKPALDLRTETKLFRQLVFKRKNNARLKVKD
;
A
#
# COMPACT_ATOMS: atom_id res chain seq x y z
N MET A 1 46.46 -4.23 -8.49
CA MET A 1 45.99 -3.93 -7.13
C MET A 1 44.69 -3.16 -7.24
N VAL A 2 43.55 -3.84 -7.16
CA VAL A 2 42.22 -3.23 -7.21
C VAL A 2 41.72 -3.08 -5.77
N TYR A 3 41.48 -1.84 -5.38
CA TYR A 3 41.12 -1.44 -4.03
C TYR A 3 39.82 -2.11 -3.59
N ALA A 4 39.88 -2.82 -2.45
CA ALA A 4 38.70 -3.31 -1.75
C ALA A 4 37.97 -2.10 -1.13
N GLU A 5 36.82 -1.75 -1.71
CA GLU A 5 35.93 -0.72 -1.20
C GLU A 5 35.37 -1.17 0.16
N LEU A 6 35.94 -0.62 1.24
CA LEU A 6 35.49 -0.86 2.61
C LEU A 6 34.08 -0.29 2.76
N ALA A 7 33.09 -1.17 2.81
CA ALA A 7 31.71 -0.80 3.13
C ALA A 7 31.69 0.05 4.42
N PRO A 8 30.95 1.18 4.44
CA PRO A 8 30.98 2.11 5.56
C PRO A 8 30.52 1.42 6.86
N PRO A 9 31.12 1.78 8.02
CA PRO A 9 30.79 1.18 9.30
C PRO A 9 29.30 1.37 9.60
N VAL A 10 28.60 0.27 9.83
CA VAL A 10 27.18 0.27 10.21
C VAL A 10 27.06 0.92 11.60
N GLN A 11 26.74 2.22 11.61
CA GLN A 11 26.53 3.00 12.82
C GLN A 11 25.35 2.41 13.60
N LYS A 12 25.64 1.75 14.73
CA LYS A 12 24.62 1.18 15.61
C LYS A 12 23.95 2.31 16.38
N GLN A 13 22.73 2.64 15.99
CA GLN A 13 21.91 3.64 16.68
C GLN A 13 21.67 3.22 18.15
N PRO A 14 21.81 4.14 19.12
CA PRO A 14 21.56 3.85 20.53
C PRO A 14 20.13 3.33 20.74
N ARG A 15 19.95 2.45 21.73
CA ARG A 15 18.63 1.90 22.06
C ARG A 15 17.68 3.06 22.37
N ALA A 16 16.53 3.10 21.69
CA ALA A 16 15.53 4.13 21.90
C ALA A 16 15.10 4.18 23.38
N ASN A 17 14.99 5.39 23.94
CA ASN A 17 14.57 5.60 25.31
C ASN A 17 13.20 4.95 25.56
N ARG A 18 13.09 4.11 26.59
CA ARG A 18 11.87 3.39 26.96
C ARG A 18 10.66 4.31 27.12
N LYS A 19 10.85 5.48 27.76
CA LYS A 19 9.77 6.48 27.93
C LYS A 19 9.19 6.95 26.59
N ARG A 20 10.06 7.09 25.57
CA ARG A 20 9.67 7.50 24.22
C ARG A 20 8.98 6.39 23.45
N VAL A 21 9.36 5.13 23.67
CA VAL A 21 8.65 3.99 23.10
C VAL A 21 7.26 3.91 23.70
N ASP A 22 7.13 4.09 25.02
CA ASP A 22 5.87 3.95 25.73
C ASP A 22 4.83 5.03 25.35
N SER A 23 5.28 6.24 25.05
CA SER A 23 4.42 7.37 24.62
C SER A 23 3.88 7.26 23.18
N ILE A 24 4.37 6.31 22.36
CA ILE A 24 3.90 6.14 20.99
C ILE A 24 2.49 5.54 21.00
N THR A 25 1.54 6.26 20.43
CA THR A 25 0.15 5.84 20.29
C THR A 25 -0.09 5.09 18.98
N LEU A 26 -1.23 4.39 18.89
CA LEU A 26 -1.69 3.77 17.65
C LEU A 26 -1.80 4.80 16.51
N VAL A 27 -2.27 6.01 16.78
CA VAL A 27 -2.41 7.08 15.78
C VAL A 27 -1.04 7.45 15.18
N ASN A 28 0.00 7.56 16.03
CA ASN A 28 1.36 7.84 15.56
C ASN A 28 1.94 6.71 14.71
N ILE A 29 1.50 5.47 14.92
CA ILE A 29 1.92 4.32 14.11
C ILE A 29 1.13 4.28 12.79
N ALA A 30 -0.17 4.54 12.85
CA ALA A 30 -1.08 4.35 11.73
C ALA A 30 -0.82 5.28 10.53
N GLN A 31 -0.30 6.47 10.80
CA GLN A 31 0.16 7.38 9.76
C GLN A 31 1.28 6.79 8.88
N TYR A 32 2.06 5.82 9.37
CA TYR A 32 3.20 5.23 8.64
C TYR A 32 2.89 3.89 7.98
N PHE A 33 1.64 3.41 7.98
CA PHE A 33 1.32 2.11 7.39
C PHE A 33 1.54 2.03 5.87
N HIS A 34 1.61 3.17 5.19
CA HIS A 34 1.99 3.28 3.79
C HIS A 34 3.49 2.98 3.54
N LEU A 35 4.31 2.89 4.59
CA LEU A 35 5.75 2.61 4.50
C LEU A 35 6.09 1.18 4.95
N PRO A 36 7.20 0.59 4.48
CA PRO A 36 7.78 -0.61 5.07
C PRO A 36 8.11 -0.39 6.55
N ILE A 37 7.99 -1.44 7.38
CA ILE A 37 8.22 -1.35 8.83
C ILE A 37 9.62 -0.81 9.18
N LYS A 38 10.63 -1.08 8.34
CA LYS A 38 11.99 -0.56 8.52
C LYS A 38 12.04 0.96 8.40
N GLU A 39 11.33 1.53 7.43
CA GLU A 39 11.26 2.97 7.20
C GLU A 39 10.36 3.65 8.24
N ALA A 40 9.21 3.06 8.55
CA ALA A 40 8.34 3.53 9.62
C ALA A 40 9.09 3.61 10.98
N SER A 41 9.92 2.61 11.27
CA SER A 41 10.77 2.59 12.47
C SER A 41 11.76 3.75 12.51
N LYS A 42 12.38 4.08 11.37
CA LYS A 42 13.30 5.23 11.24
C LYS A 42 12.55 6.55 11.41
N ALA A 43 11.39 6.71 10.77
CA ALA A 43 10.56 7.90 10.91
C ALA A 43 10.12 8.11 12.37
N LEU A 44 9.73 7.02 13.05
CA LEU A 44 9.39 7.03 14.47
C LEU A 44 10.62 7.10 15.39
N LYS A 45 11.86 7.07 14.89
CA LYS A 45 13.12 7.02 15.67
C LYS A 45 13.11 5.95 16.78
N ILE A 46 12.54 4.78 16.51
CA ILE A 46 12.59 3.62 17.40
C ILE A 46 13.21 2.43 16.68
N GLY A 47 13.60 1.39 17.41
CA GLY A 47 14.07 0.15 16.81
C GLY A 47 12.90 -0.69 16.26
N VAL A 48 13.14 -1.47 15.20
CA VAL A 48 12.11 -2.30 14.56
C VAL A 48 11.48 -3.29 15.55
N SER A 49 12.27 -3.86 16.45
CA SER A 49 11.77 -4.76 17.49
C SER A 49 10.84 -4.05 18.47
N ALA A 50 11.17 -2.83 18.89
CA ALA A 50 10.31 -2.02 19.76
C ALA A 50 9.00 -1.64 19.06
N LEU A 51 9.07 -1.26 17.77
CA LEU A 51 7.88 -1.00 16.96
C LEU A 51 6.99 -2.25 16.86
N LYS A 52 7.56 -3.42 16.59
CA LYS A 52 6.80 -4.68 16.57
C LYS A 52 6.13 -4.98 17.91
N THR A 53 6.83 -4.78 19.02
CA THR A 53 6.25 -4.97 20.37
C THR A 53 5.07 -4.04 20.59
N LYS A 54 5.21 -2.74 20.28
CA LYS A 54 4.10 -1.78 20.36
C LYS A 54 2.94 -2.15 19.43
N CYS A 55 3.22 -2.54 18.19
CA CYS A 55 2.18 -3.01 17.27
C CYS A 55 1.38 -4.19 17.84
N ARG A 56 2.05 -5.17 18.46
CA ARG A 56 1.37 -6.31 19.10
C ARG A 56 0.48 -5.88 20.27
N GLN A 57 0.91 -4.90 21.07
CA GLN A 57 0.08 -4.33 22.15
C GLN A 57 -1.21 -3.69 21.62
N TYR A 58 -1.16 -3.08 20.43
CA TYR A 58 -2.33 -2.53 19.75
C TYR A 58 -3.11 -3.55 18.89
N GLY A 59 -2.85 -4.85 19.04
CA GLY A 59 -3.55 -5.89 18.28
C GLY A 59 -3.17 -5.96 16.80
N ILE A 60 -1.98 -5.50 16.42
CA ILE A 60 -1.46 -5.52 15.04
C ILE A 60 -0.38 -6.61 14.93
N PRO A 61 -0.77 -7.88 14.69
CA PRO A 61 0.19 -8.98 14.61
C PRO A 61 1.07 -8.91 13.35
N ARG A 62 0.56 -8.32 12.26
CA ARG A 62 1.24 -8.18 10.97
C ARG A 62 1.16 -6.74 10.49
N TRP A 63 2.27 -6.21 10.01
CA TRP A 63 2.34 -4.84 9.48
C TRP A 63 1.51 -4.70 8.18
N PRO A 64 0.54 -3.77 8.12
CA PRO A 64 -0.46 -3.70 7.03
C PRO A 64 0.07 -3.13 5.69
N HIS A 65 1.35 -2.79 5.59
CA HIS A 65 1.96 -2.21 4.38
C HIS A 65 1.68 -2.99 3.10
N ARG A 66 1.73 -4.33 3.12
CA ARG A 66 1.49 -5.13 1.92
C ARG A 66 0.06 -4.96 1.39
N LYS A 67 -0.92 -4.86 2.30
CA LYS A 67 -2.33 -4.67 1.94
C LYS A 67 -2.55 -3.26 1.40
N ILE A 68 -2.01 -2.25 2.09
CA ILE A 68 -2.12 -0.84 1.67
C ILE A 68 -1.47 -0.61 0.31
N LYS A 69 -0.24 -1.09 0.10
CA LYS A 69 0.45 -1.00 -1.19
C LYS A 69 -0.35 -1.67 -2.32
N SER A 70 -1.00 -2.80 -2.03
CA SER A 70 -1.86 -3.47 -3.02
C SER A 70 -3.10 -2.65 -3.36
N LEU A 71 -3.73 -2.01 -2.37
CA LEU A 71 -4.88 -1.14 -2.58
C LEU A 71 -4.48 0.12 -3.36
N ASP A 72 -3.37 0.75 -3.00
CA ASP A 72 -2.83 1.92 -3.69
C ASP A 72 -2.54 1.62 -5.16
N SER A 73 -1.94 0.47 -5.47
CA SER A 73 -1.72 0.06 -6.86
C SER A 73 -3.03 -0.10 -7.64
N LEU A 74 -4.08 -0.67 -7.03
CA LEU A 74 -5.37 -0.84 -7.70
C LEU A 74 -6.09 0.49 -7.89
N ILE A 75 -6.02 1.39 -6.91
CA ILE A 75 -6.57 2.74 -7.00
C ILE A 75 -5.87 3.51 -8.11
N HIS A 76 -4.53 3.46 -8.16
CA HIS A 76 -3.74 4.12 -9.20
C HIS A 76 -4.04 3.56 -10.61
N ASP A 77 -4.17 2.23 -10.75
CA ASP A 77 -4.56 1.61 -12.02
C ASP A 77 -5.94 2.12 -12.49
N LEU A 78 -6.91 2.24 -11.56
CA LEU A 78 -8.23 2.78 -11.86
C LEU A 78 -8.19 4.27 -12.20
N GLU A 79 -7.40 5.05 -11.47
CA GLU A 79 -7.19 6.47 -11.74
C GLU A 79 -6.63 6.68 -13.14
N TYR A 80 -5.58 5.94 -13.49
CA TYR A 80 -4.98 6.00 -14.81
C TYR A 80 -6.04 5.77 -15.89
N VAL A 81 -6.84 4.71 -15.79
CA VAL A 81 -7.93 4.41 -16.74
C VAL A 81 -9.00 5.51 -16.79
N LEU A 82 -9.25 6.20 -15.66
CA LEU A 82 -10.21 7.30 -15.60
C LEU A 82 -9.67 8.63 -16.15
N THR A 83 -8.34 8.81 -16.17
CA THR A 83 -7.69 10.08 -16.56
C THR A 83 -6.98 10.03 -17.91
N THR A 84 -6.57 8.86 -18.40
CA THR A 84 -6.06 8.71 -19.77
C THR A 84 -7.23 8.73 -20.73
N GLU A 85 -7.73 9.94 -20.95
CA GLU A 85 -8.40 10.33 -22.17
C GLU A 85 -7.29 10.53 -23.21
N ASP A 86 -6.87 9.44 -23.87
CA ASP A 86 -6.15 9.55 -25.14
C ASP A 86 -7.14 10.09 -26.19
N GLY A 87 -7.40 11.40 -26.14
CA GLY A 87 -7.41 12.34 -27.26
C GLY A 87 -8.38 12.18 -28.43
N HIS A 88 -9.25 11.17 -28.51
CA HIS A 88 -10.29 11.11 -29.53
C HIS A 88 -11.47 10.25 -29.06
N GLN A 89 -12.49 10.88 -28.49
CA GLN A 89 -13.76 10.21 -28.28
C GLN A 89 -14.90 11.18 -28.52
N ASP A 90 -15.59 10.99 -29.65
CA ASP A 90 -16.92 11.53 -29.88
C ASP A 90 -17.79 11.28 -28.64
N GLU A 91 -18.54 12.31 -28.25
CA GLU A 91 -19.53 12.34 -27.16
C GLU A 91 -20.46 11.10 -27.17
N TRP A 92 -20.65 10.48 -28.34
CA TRP A 92 -21.42 9.25 -28.55
C TRP A 92 -20.84 8.00 -27.87
N LEU A 93 -19.51 7.81 -27.84
CA LEU A 93 -18.91 6.63 -27.17
C LEU A 93 -18.87 6.81 -25.65
N GLN A 94 -18.78 8.06 -25.17
CA GLN A 94 -18.81 8.38 -23.74
C GLN A 94 -20.15 7.96 -23.11
N ASN A 95 -21.27 8.15 -23.82
CA ASN A 95 -22.59 7.73 -23.34
C ASN A 95 -22.73 6.19 -23.23
N LYS A 96 -22.16 5.42 -24.19
CA LYS A 96 -22.12 3.95 -24.11
C LYS A 96 -21.26 3.41 -22.98
N ASN A 97 -20.23 4.16 -22.58
CA ASN A 97 -19.29 3.75 -21.53
C ASN A 97 -19.61 4.38 -20.16
N ALA A 98 -20.65 5.20 -20.03
CA ALA A 98 -21.01 5.88 -18.79
C ALA A 98 -21.24 4.90 -17.62
N ALA A 99 -21.90 3.76 -17.88
CA ALA A 99 -22.10 2.71 -16.88
C ALA A 99 -20.77 2.09 -16.42
N ALA A 100 -19.84 1.86 -17.34
CA ALA A 100 -18.51 1.34 -17.02
C ALA A 100 -17.68 2.35 -16.22
N ILE A 101 -17.68 3.62 -16.62
CA ILE A 101 -17.01 4.71 -15.90
C ILE A 101 -17.59 4.85 -14.48
N LYS A 102 -18.92 4.80 -14.33
CA LYS A 102 -19.59 4.81 -13.04
C LYS A 102 -19.16 3.63 -12.17
N ALA A 103 -19.14 2.42 -12.73
CA ALA A 103 -18.69 1.22 -12.01
C ALA A 103 -17.22 1.32 -11.57
N LEU A 104 -16.33 1.88 -12.40
CA LEU A 104 -14.93 2.11 -12.04
C LEU A 104 -14.80 3.14 -10.90
N LYS A 105 -15.56 4.24 -10.94
CA LYS A 105 -15.60 5.26 -9.88
C LYS A 105 -16.12 4.67 -8.56
N GLU A 106 -17.21 3.90 -8.60
CA GLU A 106 -17.73 3.19 -7.42
C GLU A 106 -16.72 2.18 -6.87
N LYS A 107 -16.03 1.44 -7.74
CA LYS A 107 -14.98 0.50 -7.34
C LYS A 107 -13.81 1.21 -6.67
N LYS A 108 -13.36 2.36 -7.21
CA LYS A 108 -12.32 3.20 -6.61
C LYS A 108 -12.72 3.63 -5.20
N LYS A 109 -13.93 4.17 -5.03
CA LYS A 109 -14.47 4.59 -3.73
C LYS A 109 -14.51 3.43 -2.72
N LEU A 110 -14.86 2.22 -3.17
CA LEU A 110 -14.85 1.03 -2.33
C LEU A 110 -13.42 0.69 -1.84
N LEU A 111 -12.44 0.70 -2.73
CA LEU A 111 -11.04 0.42 -2.38
C LEU A 111 -10.47 1.47 -1.41
N GLU A 112 -10.81 2.74 -1.58
CA GLU A 112 -10.43 3.83 -0.65
C GLU A 112 -11.04 3.61 0.74
N SER A 113 -12.33 3.25 0.79
CA SER A 113 -13.01 2.97 2.06
C SER A 113 -12.39 1.77 2.80
N GLU A 114 -11.98 0.74 2.04
CA GLU A 114 -11.31 -0.44 2.59
C GLU A 114 -9.88 -0.14 3.05
N LYS A 115 -9.16 0.73 2.33
CA LYS A 115 -7.85 1.24 2.75
C LYS A 115 -7.95 1.97 4.08
N GLU A 116 -8.93 2.85 4.25
CA GLU A 116 -9.15 3.57 5.50
C GLU A 116 -9.60 2.62 6.62
N ALA A 117 -10.43 1.62 6.31
CA ALA A 117 -10.80 0.58 7.27
C ALA A 117 -9.57 -0.19 7.79
N ILE A 118 -8.60 -0.51 6.93
CA ILE A 118 -7.33 -1.15 7.34
C ILE A 118 -6.46 -0.17 8.13
N ARG A 119 -6.49 1.13 7.82
CA ARG A 119 -5.77 2.14 8.60
C ARG A 119 -6.29 2.22 10.04
N GLN A 120 -7.62 2.20 10.22
CA GLN A 120 -8.26 2.22 11.53
C GLN A 120 -8.16 0.87 12.26
N LYS A 121 -8.29 -0.23 11.53
CA LYS A 121 -8.21 -1.60 12.04
C LYS A 121 -7.15 -2.40 11.26
N PRO A 122 -5.87 -2.30 11.63
CA PRO A 122 -4.77 -2.90 10.87
C PRO A 122 -4.77 -4.43 10.81
N ALA A 123 -5.43 -5.06 11.78
CA ALA A 123 -5.64 -6.49 11.81
C ALA A 123 -6.72 -6.97 10.82
N LEU A 124 -7.58 -6.08 10.33
CA LEU A 124 -8.68 -6.41 9.42
C LEU A 124 -8.14 -7.01 8.13
N ASP A 125 -8.80 -8.06 7.66
CA ASP A 125 -8.45 -8.67 6.38
C ASP A 125 -9.10 -7.96 5.19
N LEU A 126 -8.48 -8.10 4.01
CA LEU A 126 -9.08 -7.60 2.78
C LEU A 126 -10.41 -8.32 2.52
N ARG A 127 -11.40 -7.57 2.07
CA ARG A 127 -12.70 -8.05 1.63
C ARG A 127 -12.55 -9.06 0.49
N THR A 128 -13.48 -10.00 0.42
CA THR A 128 -13.48 -11.06 -0.59
C THR A 128 -13.56 -10.46 -1.99
N GLU A 129 -14.41 -9.45 -2.19
CA GLU A 129 -14.60 -8.76 -3.46
C GLU A 129 -13.32 -8.05 -3.93
N THR A 130 -12.52 -7.55 -3.00
CA THR A 130 -11.25 -6.88 -3.30
C THR A 130 -10.14 -7.88 -3.61
N LYS A 131 -10.10 -9.02 -2.91
CA LYS A 131 -9.20 -10.13 -3.25
C LYS A 131 -9.48 -10.68 -4.65
N LEU A 132 -10.75 -10.90 -4.98
CA LEU A 132 -11.16 -11.36 -6.31
C LEU A 132 -10.79 -10.36 -7.40
N PHE A 133 -11.08 -9.07 -7.17
CA PHE A 133 -10.70 -8.02 -8.10
C PHE A 133 -9.18 -7.96 -8.32
N ARG A 134 -8.39 -8.03 -7.25
CA ARG A 134 -6.92 -8.10 -7.34
C ARG A 134 -6.47 -9.27 -8.20
N GLN A 135 -7.08 -10.43 -8.04
CA GLN A 135 -6.74 -11.63 -8.81
C GLN A 135 -7.09 -11.46 -10.30
N LEU A 136 -8.23 -10.85 -10.62
CA LEU A 136 -8.63 -10.55 -12.00
C LEU A 136 -7.66 -9.58 -12.67
N VAL A 137 -7.31 -8.49 -11.99
CA VAL A 137 -6.33 -7.50 -12.49
C VAL A 137 -4.97 -8.16 -12.72
N PHE A 138 -4.51 -8.99 -11.78
CA PHE A 138 -3.26 -9.73 -11.91
C PHE A 138 -3.28 -10.67 -13.13
N LYS A 139 -4.33 -11.47 -13.30
CA LYS A 139 -4.49 -12.37 -14.45
C LYS A 139 -4.48 -11.59 -15.77
N ARG A 140 -5.22 -10.48 -15.86
CA ARG A 140 -5.26 -9.61 -17.05
C ARG A 140 -3.86 -9.07 -17.39
N LYS A 141 -3.15 -8.52 -16.41
CA LYS A 141 -1.79 -7.98 -16.59
C LYS A 141 -0.79 -9.07 -16.99
N ASN A 142 -0.85 -10.22 -16.35
CA ASN A 142 0.03 -11.34 -16.66
C ASN A 142 -0.20 -11.86 -18.10
N ASN A 143 -1.45 -12.04 -18.50
CA ASN A 143 -1.80 -12.50 -19.83
C ASN A 143 -1.37 -11.51 -20.92
N ALA A 144 -1.54 -10.20 -20.68
CA ALA A 144 -1.05 -9.17 -21.61
C ALA A 144 0.47 -9.22 -21.77
N ARG A 145 1.23 -9.44 -20.69
CA ARG A 145 2.69 -9.57 -20.75
C ARG A 145 3.16 -10.80 -21.52
N LEU A 146 2.41 -11.90 -21.47
CA LEU A 146 2.74 -13.11 -22.24
C LEU A 146 2.54 -12.88 -23.73
N LYS A 147 1.45 -12.22 -24.13
CA LYS A 147 1.13 -11.92 -25.53
C LYS A 147 2.09 -10.95 -26.23
N VAL A 148 2.87 -10.16 -25.47
CA VAL A 148 3.85 -9.21 -26.02
C VAL A 148 5.22 -9.88 -26.27
N LYS A 149 5.40 -11.13 -25.82
CA LYS A 149 6.66 -11.88 -25.98
C LYS A 149 6.66 -12.85 -27.17
N ASP A 150 5.52 -13.01 -27.82
CA ASP A 150 5.34 -13.77 -29.07
C ASP A 150 5.41 -12.81 -30.26
#